data_AF-A0A348AF31-F1
#
_entry.id   AF-A0A348AF31-F1
#
_cell.length_a   1.000
_cell.length_b   1.000
_cell.length_c   1.000
_cell.angle_alpha   90.00
_cell.angle_beta   90.00
_cell.angle_gamma   90.00
#
_symmetry.space_group_name_H-M   'P 1'
#
loop_
_entity.id
_entity.type
_entity.pdbx_description
1 polymer ?
#
loop_
_entity_poly.entity_id
_entity_poly.type
_entity_poly.pdbx_seq_one_letter_code
_entity_poly.pdbx_strand_id
1 'polypeptide(L)'
;MSGLFSGGGLGFTIGSKSEKSSLNEQTLDRIGSTIGSIEGNVNITAGNNVNSAGTTILSGQDTNITGKNVTIDNTVSTYDSQYKYEFKQSGLSVSLGGGIIDAATGAYNDIQRSGQVQDDRLKTLYEYKAVKDLEKLKDFQGNLAKGAGVNVSIGNSQTTVDQTIHIETVNPSNITAGGNVNITATDGDVNLKGTKITATDVTLDAKNDINLDAAQNQQQIDTKTSSSSWSLGASFGLASNFTGLTGGFSSGHGTENGNTTTHTGSVIDASDTVTLRSGNDTNIYFQITIKPNDGQNFRHRFTRLEIAFAIY
;
A
#
# COMPACT_ATOMS: atom_id res chain seq x y z
N MET A 1 25.15 14.41 -16.39
CA MET A 1 26.45 13.73 -16.56
C MET A 1 26.63 13.35 -18.02
N SER A 2 27.83 13.49 -18.56
CA SER A 2 28.18 13.00 -19.89
C SER A 2 29.24 11.91 -19.77
N GLY A 3 29.18 10.86 -20.59
CA GLY A 3 30.13 9.76 -20.49
C GLY A 3 29.74 8.54 -21.30
N LEU A 4 30.47 7.46 -21.02
CA LEU A 4 30.25 6.12 -21.57
C LEU A 4 29.33 5.33 -20.63
N PHE A 5 28.18 4.88 -21.13
CA PHE A 5 27.20 4.08 -20.41
C PHE A 5 27.15 2.66 -20.99
N SER A 6 27.07 1.64 -20.11
CA SER A 6 26.86 0.25 -20.53
C SER A 6 25.36 0.01 -20.78
N GLY A 7 25.00 -0.44 -21.99
CA GLY A 7 23.61 -0.51 -22.45
C GLY A 7 22.83 -1.78 -22.09
N GLY A 8 23.30 -2.60 -21.15
CA GLY A 8 22.69 -3.90 -20.84
C GLY A 8 22.93 -4.92 -21.96
N GLY A 9 24.19 -5.32 -22.17
CA GLY A 9 24.59 -6.28 -23.20
C GLY A 9 26.01 -6.01 -23.74
N LEU A 10 26.36 -6.58 -24.91
CA LEU A 10 27.61 -6.31 -25.64
C LEU A 10 27.52 -4.99 -26.42
N GLY A 11 27.27 -3.88 -25.72
CA GLY A 11 27.14 -2.55 -26.33
C GLY A 11 27.35 -1.41 -25.36
N PHE A 12 27.76 -0.26 -25.89
CA PHE A 12 28.03 0.96 -25.14
C PHE A 12 27.33 2.17 -25.76
N THR A 13 26.98 3.15 -24.93
CA THR A 13 26.40 4.43 -25.35
C THR A 13 27.28 5.57 -24.89
N ILE A 14 27.70 6.45 -25.79
CA ILE A 14 28.38 7.69 -25.46
C ILE A 14 27.36 8.82 -25.56
N GLY A 15 27.17 9.57 -24.49
CA GLY A 15 26.19 10.64 -24.52
C GLY A 15 26.02 11.38 -23.21
N SER A 16 24.84 11.98 -23.04
CA SER A 16 24.45 12.71 -21.85
C SER A 16 23.27 12.03 -21.15
N LYS A 17 23.30 12.05 -19.83
CA LYS A 17 22.28 11.52 -18.93
C LYS A 17 21.98 12.54 -17.85
N SER A 18 20.70 12.82 -17.63
CA SER A 18 20.20 13.68 -16.56
C SER A 18 19.16 12.92 -15.75
N GLU A 19 19.34 12.92 -14.44
CA GLU A 19 18.36 12.41 -13.48
C GLU A 19 18.08 13.53 -12.49
N LYS A 20 16.79 13.81 -12.27
CA LYS A 20 16.35 14.75 -11.25
C LYS A 20 15.30 14.05 -10.41
N SER A 21 15.43 14.19 -9.10
CA SER A 21 14.45 13.68 -8.14
C SER A 21 14.18 14.79 -7.14
N SER A 22 12.90 15.00 -6.80
CA SER A 22 12.48 15.88 -5.72
C SER A 22 11.42 15.18 -4.88
N LEU A 23 11.53 15.34 -3.57
CA LEU A 23 10.57 14.85 -2.60
C LEU A 23 10.17 16.04 -1.73
N ASN A 24 8.87 16.31 -1.64
CA ASN A 24 8.32 17.30 -0.73
C ASN A 24 7.34 16.59 0.21
N GLU A 25 7.55 16.71 1.50
CA GLU A 25 6.77 16.02 2.52
C GLU A 25 6.24 17.02 3.54
N GLN A 26 5.00 16.82 3.96
CA GLN A 26 4.39 17.57 5.05
C GLN A 26 3.68 16.58 5.96
N THR A 27 4.00 16.67 7.25
CA THR A 27 3.39 15.84 8.29
C THR A 27 2.68 16.72 9.30
N LEU A 28 1.45 16.35 9.65
CA LEU A 28 0.72 16.91 10.78
C LEU A 28 0.40 15.79 11.77
N ASP A 29 1.17 15.73 12.84
CA ASP A 29 0.93 14.78 13.92
C ASP A 29 -0.03 15.35 14.96
N ARG A 30 -1.13 14.63 15.23
CA ARG A 30 -2.07 15.00 16.29
C ARG A 30 -1.78 14.23 17.57
N ILE A 31 -0.94 14.82 18.41
CA ILE A 31 -0.59 14.29 19.72
C ILE A 31 -1.73 14.59 20.70
N GLY A 32 -2.26 13.54 21.33
CA GLY A 32 -3.27 13.66 22.38
C GLY A 32 -2.68 13.91 23.77
N SER A 33 -3.56 13.99 24.76
CA SER A 33 -3.18 14.16 26.17
C SER A 33 -3.09 12.81 26.90
N THR A 34 -2.35 12.77 28.01
CA THR A 34 -2.35 11.63 28.93
C THR A 34 -2.84 12.08 30.30
N ILE A 35 -3.83 11.37 30.84
CA ILE A 35 -4.36 11.56 32.19
C ILE A 35 -4.20 10.22 32.91
N GLY A 36 -3.59 10.19 34.10
CA GLY A 36 -3.50 8.91 34.78
C GLY A 36 -3.15 8.92 36.26
N SER A 37 -3.41 7.78 36.87
CA SER A 37 -3.15 7.46 38.27
C SER A 37 -2.61 6.04 38.36
N ILE A 38 -1.42 5.86 38.93
CA ILE A 38 -0.71 4.57 38.90
C ILE A 38 -1.37 3.53 39.81
N GLU A 39 -1.78 3.94 41.02
CA GLU A 39 -2.31 3.04 42.04
C GLU A 39 -3.78 3.35 42.40
N GLY A 40 -4.36 4.39 41.80
CA GLY A 40 -5.66 4.91 42.20
C GLY A 40 -6.61 5.14 41.03
N ASN A 41 -7.66 5.89 41.33
CA ASN A 41 -8.71 6.20 40.38
C ASN A 41 -8.35 7.42 39.52
N VAL A 42 -8.93 7.49 38.34
CA VAL A 42 -9.08 8.74 37.57
C VAL A 42 -10.54 9.16 37.64
N ASN A 43 -10.82 10.39 38.09
CA ASN A 43 -12.17 10.95 38.11
C ASN A 43 -12.20 12.24 37.27
N ILE A 44 -12.99 12.25 36.20
CA ILE A 44 -13.19 13.41 35.32
C ILE A 44 -14.64 13.85 35.48
N THR A 45 -14.85 15.04 36.05
CA THR A 45 -16.20 15.57 36.27
C THR A 45 -16.31 16.96 35.64
N ALA A 46 -17.28 17.14 34.76
CA ALA A 46 -17.62 18.43 34.16
C ALA A 46 -19.06 18.80 34.49
N GLY A 47 -19.31 20.04 34.90
CA GLY A 47 -20.68 20.53 35.13
C GLY A 47 -21.53 20.65 33.86
N ASN A 48 -20.89 20.65 32.69
CA ASN A 48 -21.51 20.53 31.37
C ASN A 48 -20.88 19.35 30.62
N ASN A 49 -20.16 19.57 29.52
CA ASN A 49 -19.71 18.48 28.65
C ASN A 49 -18.29 18.04 28.98
N VAL A 50 -18.02 16.74 28.91
CA VAL A 50 -16.66 16.19 28.76
C VAL A 50 -16.41 16.02 27.27
N ASN A 51 -15.38 16.66 26.74
CA ASN A 51 -14.91 16.47 25.36
C ASN A 51 -13.41 16.17 25.40
N SER A 52 -13.02 15.06 24.81
CA SER A 52 -11.66 14.57 24.73
C SER A 52 -11.39 14.01 23.35
N ALA A 53 -10.20 14.25 22.80
CA ALA A 53 -9.79 13.73 21.50
C ALA A 53 -8.37 13.16 21.56
N GLY A 54 -8.18 11.95 21.04
CA GLY A 54 -6.90 11.22 21.01
C GLY A 54 -6.25 11.03 22.38
N THR A 55 -7.03 11.10 23.47
CA THR A 55 -6.49 11.11 24.84
C THR A 55 -6.27 9.68 25.32
N THR A 56 -5.22 9.50 26.12
CA THR A 56 -4.98 8.27 26.87
C THR A 56 -5.32 8.50 28.34
N ILE A 57 -6.23 7.71 28.88
CA ILE A 57 -6.63 7.70 30.29
C ILE A 57 -6.18 6.37 30.91
N LEU A 58 -5.39 6.44 31.97
CA LEU A 58 -4.84 5.26 32.64
C LEU A 58 -5.11 5.30 34.15
N SER A 59 -5.83 4.33 34.70
CA SER A 59 -6.03 4.18 36.14
C SER A 59 -5.56 2.82 36.65
N GLY A 60 -4.85 2.81 37.78
CA GLY A 60 -4.51 1.57 38.49
C GLY A 60 -5.73 0.88 39.11
N GLN A 61 -6.76 1.66 39.41
CA GLN A 61 -8.08 1.20 39.85
C GLN A 61 -9.13 1.68 38.83
N ASP A 62 -10.15 2.43 39.25
CA ASP A 62 -11.29 2.80 38.44
C ASP A 62 -11.09 4.10 37.65
N THR A 63 -11.72 4.19 36.48
CA THR A 63 -11.90 5.45 35.74
C THR A 63 -13.37 5.83 35.74
N ASN A 64 -13.69 7.01 36.28
CA ASN A 64 -15.05 7.57 36.30
C ASN A 64 -15.10 8.87 35.51
N ILE A 65 -15.98 8.95 34.51
CA ILE A 65 -16.17 10.13 33.67
C ILE A 65 -17.63 10.57 33.77
N THR A 66 -17.87 11.81 34.17
CA THR A 66 -19.22 12.35 34.36
C THR A 66 -19.36 13.73 33.75
N GLY A 67 -20.38 13.90 32.91
CA GLY A 67 -20.82 15.19 32.37
C GLY A 67 -22.31 15.18 32.06
N LYS A 68 -22.86 16.29 31.58
CA LYS A 68 -24.18 16.32 30.92
C LYS A 68 -24.16 15.53 29.62
N ASN A 69 -23.07 15.69 28.85
CA ASN A 69 -22.72 14.88 27.69
C ASN A 69 -21.26 14.43 27.84
N VAL A 70 -20.95 13.25 27.33
CA VAL A 70 -19.56 12.75 27.28
C VAL A 70 -19.21 12.40 25.85
N THR A 71 -18.14 12.98 25.32
CA THR A 71 -17.60 12.68 24.00
C THR A 71 -16.12 12.36 24.11
N ILE A 72 -15.76 11.15 23.72
CA ILE A 72 -14.38 10.67 23.63
C ILE A 72 -14.12 10.29 22.16
N ASP A 73 -13.41 11.17 21.48
CA ASP A 73 -13.17 11.13 20.04
C ASP A 73 -11.73 10.73 19.74
N ASN A 74 -11.45 10.36 18.49
CA ASN A 74 -10.11 10.12 18.00
C ASN A 74 -9.45 11.44 17.54
N THR A 75 -8.17 11.40 17.21
CA THR A 75 -7.55 12.41 16.34
C THR A 75 -7.15 11.80 15.01
N VAL A 76 -6.84 12.62 14.01
CA VAL A 76 -6.38 12.19 12.68
C VAL A 76 -5.07 12.92 12.35
N SER A 77 -3.98 12.17 12.23
CA SER A 77 -2.72 12.69 11.68
C SER A 77 -2.75 12.64 10.15
N THR A 78 -2.08 13.59 9.50
CA THR A 78 -1.97 13.61 8.04
C THR A 78 -0.53 13.53 7.58
N TYR A 79 -0.31 12.82 6.47
CA TYR A 79 0.96 12.78 5.76
C TYR A 79 0.71 13.04 4.27
N ASP A 80 1.32 14.10 3.77
CA ASP A 80 1.27 14.51 2.39
C ASP A 80 2.67 14.39 1.79
N SER A 81 2.78 13.72 0.64
CA SER A 81 4.03 13.55 -0.07
C SER A 81 3.86 13.79 -1.56
N GLN A 82 4.76 14.58 -2.13
CA GLN A 82 4.89 14.73 -3.58
C GLN A 82 6.29 14.31 -4.02
N TYR A 83 6.33 13.21 -4.76
CA TYR A 83 7.54 12.69 -5.37
C TYR A 83 7.54 13.00 -6.87
N LYS A 84 8.62 13.63 -7.36
CA LYS A 84 8.83 13.84 -8.80
C LYS A 84 10.16 13.27 -9.22
N TYR A 85 10.15 12.53 -10.32
CA TYR A 85 11.33 11.97 -10.95
C TYR A 85 11.36 12.31 -12.44
N GLU A 86 12.50 12.76 -12.93
CA GLU A 86 12.74 13.06 -14.34
C GLU A 86 14.05 12.40 -14.80
N PHE A 87 13.95 11.54 -15.79
CA PHE A 87 15.06 10.89 -16.46
C PHE A 87 15.15 11.39 -17.91
N LYS A 88 16.33 11.76 -18.35
CA LYS A 88 16.64 12.09 -19.75
C LYS A 88 17.96 11.47 -20.15
N GLN A 89 18.00 10.81 -21.30
CA GLN A 89 19.22 10.26 -21.87
C GLN A 89 19.27 10.52 -23.36
N SER A 90 20.39 11.06 -23.85
CA SER A 90 20.67 11.18 -25.27
C SER A 90 22.07 10.66 -25.57
N GLY A 91 22.29 10.03 -26.72
CA GLY A 91 23.62 9.55 -27.06
C GLY A 91 23.70 8.72 -28.32
N LEU A 92 24.95 8.42 -28.68
CA LEU A 92 25.34 7.48 -29.72
C LEU A 92 25.58 6.11 -29.08
N SER A 93 24.80 5.11 -29.47
CA SER A 93 24.90 3.73 -29.02
C SER A 93 25.54 2.86 -30.10
N VAL A 94 26.46 1.99 -29.70
CA VAL A 94 27.04 0.92 -30.51
C VAL A 94 26.77 -0.39 -29.80
N SER A 95 26.12 -1.35 -30.46
CA SER A 95 25.79 -2.65 -29.87
C SER A 95 25.99 -3.78 -30.86
N LEU A 96 26.40 -4.95 -30.36
CA LEU A 96 26.30 -6.20 -31.10
C LEU A 96 24.89 -6.75 -30.92
N GLY A 97 24.13 -6.86 -32.01
CA GLY A 97 22.76 -7.37 -32.02
C GLY A 97 22.50 -8.21 -33.26
N GLY A 98 21.90 -9.37 -33.08
CA GLY A 98 21.54 -10.28 -34.16
C GLY A 98 20.23 -9.87 -34.83
N GLY A 99 20.23 -9.71 -36.15
CA GLY A 99 19.05 -9.35 -36.93
C GLY A 99 18.15 -10.55 -37.22
N ILE A 100 17.48 -11.11 -36.21
CA ILE A 100 16.18 -11.81 -36.34
C ILE A 100 15.56 -11.82 -34.93
N ILE A 101 14.55 -10.98 -34.67
CA ILE A 101 13.70 -11.10 -33.47
C ILE A 101 12.28 -11.33 -33.99
N ASP A 102 12.01 -12.56 -34.38
CA ASP A 102 10.68 -13.14 -34.31
C ASP A 102 10.78 -14.35 -33.37
N ALA A 103 9.94 -14.35 -32.34
CA ALA A 103 9.83 -15.35 -31.25
C ALA A 103 10.88 -15.29 -30.11
N ALA A 104 10.56 -14.49 -29.07
CA ALA A 104 10.86 -14.86 -27.69
C ALA A 104 10.03 -14.03 -26.68
N THR A 105 8.71 -14.19 -26.69
CA THR A 105 7.89 -13.83 -25.53
C THR A 105 7.83 -15.04 -24.60
N GLY A 106 8.38 -14.90 -23.39
CA GLY A 106 8.09 -15.78 -22.25
C GLY A 106 9.00 -16.99 -22.07
N ALA A 107 10.18 -16.78 -21.45
CA ALA A 107 10.80 -17.73 -20.52
C ALA A 107 12.06 -17.11 -19.92
N TYR A 108 11.91 -16.31 -18.87
CA TYR A 108 13.05 -16.00 -18.00
C TYR A 108 12.56 -15.94 -16.55
N ASN A 109 12.57 -17.10 -15.90
CA ASN A 109 12.69 -17.32 -14.46
C ASN A 109 12.39 -18.80 -14.18
N ASP A 110 13.40 -19.66 -14.31
CA ASP A 110 13.62 -20.81 -13.43
C ASP A 110 14.75 -21.67 -13.99
N ILE A 111 15.82 -21.83 -13.21
CA ILE A 111 16.90 -22.85 -13.23
C ILE A 111 18.01 -22.19 -12.37
N GLN A 112 18.19 -22.48 -11.07
CA GLN A 112 18.54 -23.77 -10.47
C GLN A 112 18.14 -23.84 -8.97
N ARG A 113 17.20 -24.73 -8.65
CA ARG A 113 17.23 -25.60 -7.46
C ARG A 113 17.20 -27.04 -7.98
N SER A 114 18.33 -27.56 -8.42
CA SER A 114 18.46 -28.94 -8.88
C SER A 114 19.43 -29.68 -7.97
N GLY A 115 18.89 -30.31 -6.93
CA GLY A 115 19.67 -31.15 -6.02
C GLY A 115 18.94 -32.38 -5.48
N GLN A 116 17.60 -32.42 -5.45
CA GLN A 116 16.89 -33.53 -4.81
C GLN A 116 15.49 -33.73 -5.40
N VAL A 117 15.39 -34.29 -6.61
CA VAL A 117 14.10 -34.79 -7.11
C VAL A 117 14.29 -36.26 -7.51
N GLN A 118 13.81 -37.16 -6.65
CA GLN A 118 13.80 -38.62 -6.81
C GLN A 118 12.50 -39.06 -7.49
N ASP A 119 12.26 -38.60 -8.73
CA ASP A 119 11.11 -39.10 -9.49
C ASP A 119 11.52 -39.37 -10.94
N ASP A 120 11.48 -40.65 -11.34
CA ASP A 120 12.01 -41.14 -12.62
C ASP A 120 11.29 -40.53 -13.83
N ARG A 121 10.08 -40.00 -13.65
CA ARG A 121 9.32 -39.30 -14.72
C ARG A 121 9.78 -37.85 -14.93
N LEU A 122 10.34 -37.21 -13.91
CA LEU A 122 10.94 -35.88 -14.03
C LEU A 122 12.32 -35.96 -14.70
N LYS A 123 13.08 -37.04 -14.47
CA LYS A 123 14.39 -37.25 -15.09
C LYS A 123 14.32 -37.35 -16.61
N THR A 124 13.32 -38.04 -17.16
CA THR A 124 13.13 -38.16 -18.62
C THR A 124 12.71 -36.85 -19.28
N LEU A 125 11.94 -36.00 -18.59
CA LEU A 125 11.56 -34.68 -19.11
C LEU A 125 12.75 -33.70 -19.06
N TYR A 126 13.62 -33.82 -18.05
CA TYR A 126 14.85 -33.02 -17.93
C TYR A 126 15.95 -33.49 -18.89
N GLU A 127 16.09 -34.78 -19.16
CA GLU A 127 17.02 -35.30 -20.18
C GLU A 127 16.62 -34.84 -21.59
N TYR A 128 15.31 -34.79 -21.89
CA TYR A 128 14.82 -34.26 -23.17
C TYR A 128 15.02 -32.75 -23.29
N LYS A 129 14.85 -31.99 -22.20
CA LYS A 129 15.12 -30.55 -22.17
C LYS A 129 16.61 -30.23 -22.29
N ALA A 130 17.49 -30.97 -21.60
CA ALA A 130 18.93 -30.74 -21.66
C ALA A 130 19.52 -30.98 -23.06
N VAL A 131 19.02 -31.97 -23.81
CA VAL A 131 19.44 -32.21 -25.20
C VAL A 131 18.91 -31.11 -26.14
N LYS A 132 17.64 -30.70 -25.97
CA LYS A 132 17.07 -29.57 -26.73
C LYS A 132 17.76 -28.25 -26.45
N ASP A 133 18.19 -28.00 -25.21
CA ASP A 133 18.90 -26.78 -24.84
C ASP A 133 20.34 -26.77 -25.39
N LEU A 134 20.97 -27.94 -25.54
CA LEU A 134 22.30 -28.06 -26.17
C LEU A 134 22.24 -27.94 -27.70
N GLU A 135 21.20 -28.46 -28.35
CA GLU A 135 20.92 -28.23 -29.77
C GLU A 135 20.54 -26.77 -30.04
N LYS A 136 19.70 -26.17 -29.19
CA LYS A 136 19.40 -24.73 -29.25
C LYS A 136 20.64 -23.87 -29.04
N LEU A 137 21.59 -24.26 -28.19
CA LEU A 137 22.84 -23.52 -28.00
C LEU A 137 23.79 -23.66 -29.21
N LYS A 138 23.80 -24.82 -29.90
CA LYS A 138 24.55 -25.02 -31.15
C LYS A 138 23.91 -24.30 -32.33
N ASP A 139 22.58 -24.29 -32.44
CA ASP A 139 21.83 -23.48 -33.40
C ASP A 139 21.94 -21.99 -33.08
N PHE A 140 22.04 -21.62 -31.80
CA PHE A 140 22.34 -20.25 -31.38
C PHE A 140 23.75 -19.85 -31.80
N GLN A 141 24.77 -20.69 -31.60
CA GLN A 141 26.13 -20.42 -32.10
C GLN A 141 26.23 -20.41 -33.63
N GLY A 142 25.51 -21.29 -34.32
CA GLY A 142 25.48 -21.39 -35.79
C GLY A 142 24.70 -20.27 -36.48
N ASN A 143 23.59 -19.79 -35.87
CA ASN A 143 22.81 -18.64 -36.36
C ASN A 143 23.37 -17.29 -35.87
N LEU A 144 24.10 -17.25 -34.75
CA LEU A 144 24.82 -16.05 -34.34
C LEU A 144 25.87 -15.68 -35.39
N ALA A 145 26.55 -16.66 -36.00
CA ALA A 145 27.51 -16.40 -37.08
C ALA A 145 26.86 -15.88 -38.39
N LYS A 146 25.56 -16.13 -38.62
CA LYS A 146 24.84 -15.75 -39.85
C LYS A 146 23.95 -14.52 -39.71
N GLY A 147 23.61 -14.12 -38.48
CA GLY A 147 22.73 -12.99 -38.19
C GLY A 147 23.35 -11.92 -37.29
N ALA A 148 24.56 -12.12 -36.75
CA ALA A 148 25.23 -11.09 -35.95
C ALA A 148 25.61 -9.87 -36.80
N GLY A 149 25.37 -8.70 -36.22
CA GLY A 149 25.76 -7.43 -36.79
C GLY A 149 26.04 -6.39 -35.71
N VAL A 150 26.72 -5.33 -36.14
CA VAL A 150 26.93 -4.13 -35.34
C VAL A 150 25.80 -3.15 -35.66
N ASN A 151 25.12 -2.70 -34.63
CA ASN A 151 24.10 -1.65 -34.71
C ASN A 151 24.67 -0.37 -34.12
N VAL A 152 24.64 0.71 -34.92
CA VAL A 152 25.02 2.05 -34.48
C VAL A 152 23.76 2.91 -34.52
N SER A 153 23.39 3.55 -33.41
CA SER A 153 22.20 4.40 -33.35
C SER A 153 22.43 5.66 -32.55
N ILE A 154 21.74 6.74 -32.91
CA ILE A 154 21.61 7.95 -32.11
C ILE A 154 20.17 8.07 -31.65
N GLY A 155 19.95 8.45 -30.40
CA GLY A 155 18.60 8.63 -29.90
C GLY A 155 18.53 9.47 -28.64
N ASN A 156 17.30 9.75 -28.25
CA ASN A 156 16.95 10.42 -27.01
C ASN A 156 15.76 9.71 -26.37
N SER A 157 15.79 9.58 -25.05
CA SER A 157 14.69 9.08 -24.23
C SER A 157 14.46 9.99 -23.03
N GLN A 158 13.20 10.15 -22.65
CA GLN A 158 12.77 10.91 -21.50
C GLN A 158 11.66 10.15 -20.77
N THR A 159 11.73 10.14 -19.44
CA THR A 159 10.67 9.63 -18.55
C THR A 159 10.44 10.64 -17.43
N THR A 160 9.18 10.89 -17.10
CA THR A 160 8.78 11.73 -15.97
C THR A 160 7.74 10.98 -15.15
N VAL A 161 7.88 11.02 -13.83
CA VAL A 161 6.94 10.49 -12.84
C VAL A 161 6.59 11.63 -11.88
N ASP A 162 5.30 11.87 -11.65
CA ASP A 162 4.77 12.77 -10.62
C ASP A 162 3.79 11.95 -9.78
N GLN A 163 4.13 11.73 -8.52
CA GLN A 163 3.35 10.95 -7.58
C GLN A 163 2.97 11.82 -6.38
N THR A 164 1.69 11.83 -6.05
CA THR A 164 1.15 12.45 -4.85
C THR A 164 0.52 11.39 -3.96
N ILE A 165 0.87 11.41 -2.67
CA ILE A 165 0.35 10.52 -1.65
C ILE A 165 -0.26 11.39 -0.55
N HIS A 166 -1.50 11.10 -0.19
CA HIS A 166 -2.19 11.71 0.96
C HIS A 166 -2.68 10.60 1.88
N ILE A 167 -2.28 10.63 3.15
CA ILE A 167 -2.63 9.64 4.16
C ILE A 167 -3.26 10.35 5.34
N GLU A 168 -4.43 9.88 5.77
CA GLU A 168 -5.08 10.22 7.02
C GLU A 168 -5.05 8.99 7.94
N THR A 169 -4.39 9.09 9.09
CA THR A 169 -4.28 8.02 10.07
C THR A 169 -4.98 8.40 11.36
N VAL A 170 -5.94 7.57 11.78
CA VAL A 170 -6.65 7.71 13.04
C VAL A 170 -5.73 7.36 14.21
N ASN A 171 -5.61 8.27 15.17
CA ASN A 171 -5.07 8.00 16.49
C ASN A 171 -6.24 7.81 17.47
N PRO A 172 -6.50 6.58 17.95
CA PRO A 172 -7.63 6.32 18.82
C PRO A 172 -7.45 6.96 20.20
N SER A 173 -8.55 7.28 20.87
CA SER A 173 -8.53 7.52 22.32
C SER A 173 -8.48 6.20 23.06
N ASN A 174 -7.74 6.16 24.17
CA ASN A 174 -7.53 4.93 24.95
C ASN A 174 -7.95 5.17 26.40
N ILE A 175 -8.72 4.26 26.97
CA ILE A 175 -9.06 4.24 28.39
C ILE A 175 -8.67 2.87 28.93
N THR A 176 -7.79 2.83 29.91
CA THR A 176 -7.34 1.58 30.54
C THR A 176 -7.46 1.71 32.05
N ALA A 177 -8.22 0.81 32.65
CA ALA A 177 -8.43 0.75 34.09
C ALA A 177 -8.03 -0.64 34.62
N GLY A 178 -7.31 -0.68 35.73
CA GLY A 178 -7.08 -1.93 36.47
C GLY A 178 -8.36 -2.46 37.15
N GLY A 179 -9.29 -1.56 37.46
CA GLY A 179 -10.65 -1.86 37.92
C GLY A 179 -11.68 -1.59 36.84
N ASN A 180 -12.64 -0.72 37.12
CA ASN A 180 -13.81 -0.49 36.28
C ASN A 180 -13.72 0.82 35.48
N VAL A 181 -14.43 0.89 34.36
CA VAL A 181 -14.65 2.14 33.61
C VAL A 181 -16.13 2.49 33.66
N ASN A 182 -16.46 3.64 34.24
CA ASN A 182 -17.83 4.18 34.30
C ASN A 182 -17.89 5.51 33.54
N ILE A 183 -18.71 5.57 32.49
CA ILE A 183 -18.95 6.79 31.73
C ILE A 183 -20.43 7.15 31.85
N THR A 184 -20.70 8.32 32.43
CA THR A 184 -22.06 8.77 32.72
C THR A 184 -22.36 10.11 32.07
N ALA A 185 -23.34 10.13 31.17
CA ALA A 185 -23.97 11.34 30.66
C ALA A 185 -25.29 11.58 31.40
N THR A 186 -25.34 12.65 32.19
CA THR A 186 -26.45 12.92 33.13
C THR A 186 -27.69 13.53 32.47
N ASP A 187 -27.57 14.09 31.27
CA ASP A 187 -28.65 14.79 30.57
C ASP A 187 -28.75 14.43 29.07
N GLY A 188 -27.63 14.03 28.45
CA GLY A 188 -27.59 13.66 27.04
C GLY A 188 -26.80 12.39 26.78
N ASP A 189 -25.85 12.48 25.85
CA ASP A 189 -25.31 11.31 25.16
C ASP A 189 -23.91 10.89 25.64
N VAL A 190 -23.60 9.61 25.44
CA VAL A 190 -22.23 9.08 25.47
C VAL A 190 -21.80 8.77 24.04
N ASN A 191 -20.84 9.53 23.52
CA ASN A 191 -20.32 9.41 22.15
C ASN A 191 -18.87 8.93 22.18
N LEU A 192 -18.61 7.74 21.63
CA LEU A 192 -17.28 7.14 21.54
C LEU A 192 -16.93 6.89 20.08
N LYS A 193 -15.92 7.60 19.55
CA LYS A 193 -15.49 7.44 18.15
C LYS A 193 -14.02 7.07 18.07
N GLY A 194 -13.73 5.91 17.47
CA GLY A 194 -12.37 5.38 17.40
C GLY A 194 -11.73 5.26 18.79
N THR A 195 -12.50 4.80 19.78
CA THR A 195 -12.06 4.74 21.18
C THR A 195 -11.87 3.30 21.62
N LYS A 196 -10.76 2.99 22.29
CA LYS A 196 -10.51 1.69 22.92
C LYS A 196 -10.64 1.80 24.43
N ILE A 197 -11.49 0.97 25.02
CA ILE A 197 -11.66 0.85 26.47
C ILE A 197 -11.23 -0.56 26.91
N THR A 198 -10.38 -0.66 27.93
CA THR A 198 -9.96 -1.92 28.54
C THR A 198 -10.12 -1.83 30.05
N ALA A 199 -10.90 -2.74 30.65
CA ALA A 199 -11.21 -2.74 32.09
C ALA A 199 -11.70 -4.11 32.58
N THR A 200 -11.97 -4.23 33.88
CA THR A 200 -12.71 -5.38 34.45
C THR A 200 -14.18 -5.31 34.04
N ASP A 201 -14.88 -4.28 34.51
CA ASP A 201 -16.23 -3.94 34.03
C ASP A 201 -16.23 -2.61 33.28
N VAL A 202 -17.08 -2.50 32.26
CA VAL A 202 -17.32 -1.25 31.54
C VAL A 202 -18.81 -0.91 31.58
N THR A 203 -19.14 0.24 32.14
CA THR A 203 -20.50 0.79 32.15
C THR A 203 -20.55 2.09 31.36
N LEU A 204 -21.40 2.12 30.33
CA LEU A 204 -21.82 3.34 29.64
C LEU A 204 -23.27 3.63 30.05
N ASP A 205 -23.50 4.77 30.71
CA ASP A 205 -24.81 5.21 31.19
C ASP A 205 -25.13 6.57 30.58
N ALA A 206 -26.02 6.59 29.59
CA ALA A 206 -26.44 7.79 28.90
C ALA A 206 -27.91 8.08 29.16
N LYS A 207 -28.22 9.34 29.47
CA LYS A 207 -29.61 9.75 29.68
C LYS A 207 -30.42 9.69 28.39
N ASN A 208 -29.79 9.93 27.25
CA ASN A 208 -30.38 9.83 25.91
C ASN A 208 -29.75 8.66 25.15
N ASP A 209 -28.76 8.91 24.31
CA ASP A 209 -28.22 7.90 23.39
C ASP A 209 -26.79 7.46 23.76
N ILE A 210 -26.46 6.21 23.43
CA ILE A 210 -25.08 5.72 23.38
C ILE A 210 -24.70 5.56 21.92
N ASN A 211 -23.63 6.21 21.49
CA ASN A 211 -23.11 6.15 20.12
C ASN A 211 -21.69 5.61 20.11
N LEU A 212 -21.49 4.45 19.48
CA LEU A 212 -20.19 3.82 19.26
C LEU A 212 -19.84 3.88 17.76
N ASP A 213 -19.01 4.85 17.39
CA ASP A 213 -18.65 5.17 16.02
C ASP A 213 -17.27 4.65 15.62
N ALA A 214 -17.11 4.37 14.34
CA ALA A 214 -15.81 4.13 13.73
C ALA A 214 -15.24 5.41 13.10
N ALA A 215 -13.95 5.61 13.26
CA ALA A 215 -13.19 6.67 12.61
C ALA A 215 -12.59 6.18 11.29
N GLN A 216 -12.38 7.08 10.34
CA GLN A 216 -11.91 6.72 9.00
C GLN A 216 -10.41 7.00 8.85
N ASN A 217 -9.68 6.01 8.35
CA ASN A 217 -8.36 6.20 7.77
C ASN A 217 -8.51 6.30 6.26
N GLN A 218 -7.72 7.16 5.63
CA GLN A 218 -7.72 7.34 4.18
C GLN A 218 -6.32 7.26 3.62
N GLN A 219 -6.20 6.67 2.43
CA GLN A 219 -4.98 6.68 1.64
C GLN A 219 -5.35 6.95 0.19
N GLN A 220 -4.85 8.06 -0.34
CA GLN A 220 -4.99 8.45 -1.74
C GLN A 220 -3.60 8.48 -2.38
N ILE A 221 -3.48 7.83 -3.53
CA ILE A 221 -2.26 7.78 -4.33
C ILE A 221 -2.65 8.13 -5.75
N ASP A 222 -2.04 9.19 -6.28
CA ASP A 222 -2.14 9.55 -7.69
C ASP A 222 -0.75 9.55 -8.29
N THR A 223 -0.53 8.76 -9.34
CA THR A 223 0.73 8.71 -10.06
C THR A 223 0.49 9.00 -11.53
N LYS A 224 1.29 9.92 -12.09
CA LYS A 224 1.33 10.21 -13.53
C LYS A 224 2.71 9.91 -14.05
N THR A 225 2.76 9.03 -15.06
CA THR A 225 3.99 8.67 -15.74
C THR A 225 3.88 9.04 -17.21
N SER A 226 4.87 9.72 -17.74
CA SER A 226 4.99 9.99 -19.17
C SER A 226 6.38 9.61 -19.63
N SER A 227 6.46 8.90 -20.75
CA SER A 227 7.72 8.57 -21.41
C SER A 227 7.67 8.89 -22.90
N SER A 228 8.81 9.23 -23.46
CA SER A 228 8.99 9.41 -24.88
C SER A 228 10.40 9.02 -25.28
N SER A 229 10.56 8.45 -26.46
CA SER A 229 11.88 8.21 -27.03
C SER A 229 11.83 8.25 -28.54
N TRP A 230 12.97 8.60 -29.12
CA TRP A 230 13.21 8.43 -30.55
C TRP A 230 14.63 7.94 -30.77
N SER A 231 14.83 7.18 -31.83
CA SER A 231 16.16 6.75 -32.25
C SER A 231 16.22 6.55 -33.76
N LEU A 232 17.41 6.74 -34.30
CA LEU A 232 17.76 6.47 -35.70
C LEU A 232 19.06 5.68 -35.70
N GLY A 233 19.14 4.63 -36.50
CA GLY A 233 20.32 3.77 -36.54
C GLY A 233 20.58 3.15 -37.89
N ALA A 234 21.76 2.55 -37.98
CA ALA A 234 22.23 1.77 -39.11
C ALA A 234 22.81 0.45 -38.61
N SER A 235 22.58 -0.61 -39.36
CA SER A 235 23.06 -1.95 -39.06
C SER A 235 24.07 -2.42 -40.12
N PHE A 236 25.09 -3.13 -39.64
CA PHE A 236 26.16 -3.69 -40.46
C PHE A 236 26.39 -5.15 -40.06
N GLY A 237 26.45 -6.07 -41.02
CA GLY A 237 26.79 -7.47 -40.76
C GLY A 237 28.26 -7.63 -40.33
N LEU A 238 28.62 -8.75 -39.70
CA LEU A 238 30.02 -9.05 -39.33
C LEU A 238 30.98 -9.08 -40.53
N ALA A 239 30.48 -9.28 -41.75
CA ALA A 239 31.25 -9.20 -42.99
C ALA A 239 31.42 -7.75 -43.50
N SER A 240 31.14 -6.73 -42.67
CA SER A 240 31.19 -5.31 -43.00
C SER A 240 30.24 -4.85 -44.12
N ASN A 241 29.22 -5.66 -44.45
CA ASN A 241 28.18 -5.29 -45.39
C ASN A 241 27.08 -4.48 -44.66
N PHE A 242 26.58 -3.42 -45.30
CA PHE A 242 25.42 -2.68 -44.82
C PHE A 242 24.17 -3.58 -44.86
N THR A 243 23.44 -3.66 -43.76
CA THR A 243 22.25 -4.53 -43.62
C THR A 243 20.95 -3.74 -43.49
N GLY A 244 20.98 -2.45 -43.15
CA GLY A 244 19.79 -1.59 -43.21
C GLY A 244 19.84 -0.32 -42.35
N LEU A 245 18.78 0.49 -42.47
CA LEU A 245 18.49 1.62 -41.58
C LEU A 245 17.36 1.24 -40.63
N THR A 246 17.43 1.73 -39.40
CA THR A 246 16.40 1.57 -38.37
C THR A 246 15.96 2.93 -37.85
N GLY A 247 14.68 3.05 -37.51
CA GLY A 247 14.12 4.25 -36.92
C GLY A 247 12.99 3.86 -35.99
N GLY A 248 12.94 4.50 -34.83
CA GLY A 248 11.93 4.23 -33.81
C GLY A 248 11.47 5.52 -33.17
N PHE A 249 10.17 5.59 -32.92
CA PHE A 249 9.56 6.58 -32.04
C PHE A 249 8.65 5.85 -31.06
N SER A 250 8.69 6.22 -29.80
CA SER A 250 7.76 5.71 -28.80
C SER A 250 7.31 6.84 -27.89
N SER A 251 6.05 6.77 -27.45
CA SER A 251 5.52 7.61 -26.39
C SER A 251 4.56 6.78 -25.57
N GLY A 252 4.64 6.92 -24.26
CA GLY A 252 3.78 6.24 -23.30
C GLY A 252 3.27 7.23 -22.26
N HIS A 253 2.02 7.06 -21.86
CA HIS A 253 1.42 7.79 -20.74
C HIS A 253 0.69 6.78 -19.86
N GLY A 254 0.80 6.95 -18.55
CA GLY A 254 0.15 6.12 -17.55
C GLY A 254 -0.35 6.96 -16.39
N THR A 255 -1.54 6.62 -15.91
CA THR A 255 -2.13 7.20 -14.71
C THR A 255 -2.52 6.06 -13.78
N GLU A 256 -2.12 6.15 -12.52
CA GLU A 256 -2.53 5.24 -11.47
C GLU A 256 -3.23 6.07 -10.39
N ASN A 257 -4.45 5.68 -10.04
CA ASN A 257 -5.22 6.30 -8.97
C ASN A 257 -5.63 5.19 -8.01
N GLY A 258 -5.28 5.34 -6.74
CA GLY A 258 -5.63 4.43 -5.67
C GLY A 258 -6.28 5.19 -4.53
N ASN A 259 -7.50 4.82 -4.16
CA ASN A 259 -8.15 5.32 -2.96
C ASN A 259 -8.52 4.14 -2.06
N THR A 260 -8.04 4.16 -0.82
CA THR A 260 -8.33 3.15 0.19
C THR A 260 -8.86 3.84 1.44
N THR A 261 -10.06 3.44 1.86
CA THR A 261 -10.64 3.85 3.14
C THR A 261 -10.74 2.63 4.04
N THR A 262 -10.12 2.70 5.22
CA THR A 262 -10.29 1.70 6.28
C THR A 262 -10.87 2.39 7.50
N HIS A 263 -11.38 1.61 8.47
CA HIS A 263 -12.00 2.19 9.65
C HIS A 263 -11.32 1.68 10.92
N THR A 264 -11.09 2.59 11.85
CA THR A 264 -10.68 2.30 13.23
C THR A 264 -11.94 2.38 14.10
N GLY A 265 -12.48 1.22 14.47
CA GLY A 265 -13.69 1.13 15.29
C GLY A 265 -13.47 1.51 16.74
N SER A 266 -14.56 1.84 17.44
CA SER A 266 -14.59 1.83 18.90
C SER A 266 -14.64 0.39 19.43
N VAL A 267 -13.83 0.09 20.44
CA VAL A 267 -13.67 -1.24 21.02
C VAL A 267 -13.83 -1.15 22.53
N ILE A 268 -14.69 -2.00 23.09
CA ILE A 268 -14.86 -2.15 24.54
C ILE A 268 -14.42 -3.58 24.89
N ASP A 269 -13.36 -3.68 25.67
CA ASP A 269 -12.70 -4.91 26.08
C ASP A 269 -12.80 -5.02 27.61
N ALA A 270 -13.91 -5.60 28.09
CA ALA A 270 -14.15 -5.86 29.51
C ALA A 270 -13.86 -7.32 29.81
N SER A 271 -13.15 -7.61 30.91
CA SER A 271 -12.86 -9.00 31.28
C SER A 271 -14.02 -9.71 31.98
N ASP A 272 -14.98 -8.96 32.54
CA ASP A 272 -16.17 -9.51 33.18
C ASP A 272 -17.45 -8.99 32.49
N THR A 273 -17.91 -7.77 32.79
CA THR A 273 -19.20 -7.28 32.27
C THR A 273 -19.09 -5.99 31.44
N VAL A 274 -19.81 -5.96 30.31
CA VAL A 274 -20.14 -4.72 29.58
C VAL A 274 -21.62 -4.38 29.82
N THR A 275 -21.87 -3.21 30.41
CA THR A 275 -23.21 -2.67 30.66
C THR A 275 -23.45 -1.41 29.83
N LEU A 276 -24.45 -1.45 28.95
CA LEU A 276 -24.89 -0.30 28.15
C LEU A 276 -26.31 0.11 28.58
N ARG A 277 -26.45 1.32 29.11
CA ARG A 277 -27.73 1.88 29.57
C ARG A 277 -27.99 3.19 28.81
N SER A 278 -28.80 3.12 27.77
CA SER A 278 -29.34 4.29 27.08
C SER A 278 -30.76 4.57 27.56
N GLY A 279 -31.14 5.85 27.59
CA GLY A 279 -32.53 6.24 27.82
C GLY A 279 -33.39 6.12 26.56
N ASN A 280 -32.76 6.26 25.40
CA ASN A 280 -33.38 6.16 24.08
C ASN A 280 -32.72 5.02 23.29
N ASP A 281 -31.69 5.30 22.48
CA ASP A 281 -31.09 4.34 21.56
C ASP A 281 -29.63 4.00 21.91
N THR A 282 -29.21 2.80 21.51
CA THR A 282 -27.79 2.38 21.50
C THR A 282 -27.38 2.12 20.06
N ASN A 283 -26.60 3.04 19.49
CA ASN A 283 -26.14 2.99 18.11
C ASN A 283 -24.71 2.46 18.06
N ILE A 284 -24.49 1.39 17.29
CA ILE A 284 -23.18 0.78 17.09
C ILE A 284 -22.88 0.74 15.59
N TYR A 285 -21.93 1.56 15.15
CA TYR A 285 -21.53 1.65 13.74
C TYR A 285 -20.24 0.86 13.50
N PHE A 286 -20.37 -0.28 12.80
CA PHE A 286 -19.25 -1.15 12.43
C PHE A 286 -19.12 -1.25 10.91
N GLN A 287 -17.88 -1.45 10.42
CA GLN A 287 -17.61 -1.68 9.01
C GLN A 287 -17.66 -3.19 8.69
N ILE A 288 -18.50 -3.59 7.73
CA ILE A 288 -18.42 -4.90 7.08
C ILE A 288 -17.69 -4.73 5.75
N THR A 289 -16.52 -5.35 5.58
CA THR A 289 -15.82 -5.40 4.29
C THR A 289 -16.09 -6.75 3.62
N ILE A 290 -16.81 -6.75 2.50
CA ILE A 290 -17.06 -7.95 1.69
C ILE A 290 -16.14 -7.88 0.46
N LYS A 291 -15.13 -8.75 0.38
CA LYS A 291 -14.30 -8.88 -0.83
C LYS A 291 -14.95 -9.89 -1.77
N PRO A 292 -15.29 -9.54 -3.02
CA PRO A 292 -15.71 -10.52 -4.00
C PRO A 292 -14.52 -11.42 -4.36
N ASN A 293 -14.74 -12.74 -4.41
CA ASN A 293 -13.82 -13.62 -5.12
C ASN A 293 -13.96 -13.35 -6.62
N ASP A 294 -12.83 -13.18 -7.30
CA ASP A 294 -12.76 -12.95 -8.75
C ASP A 294 -13.61 -14.01 -9.48
N GLY A 295 -14.67 -13.55 -10.17
CA GLY A 295 -15.44 -14.35 -11.12
C GLY A 295 -16.89 -14.72 -10.76
N GLN A 296 -17.49 -14.23 -9.68
CA GLN A 296 -18.92 -14.50 -9.37
C GLN A 296 -19.78 -13.23 -9.27
N ASN A 297 -20.84 -13.18 -10.08
CA ASN A 297 -21.90 -12.16 -10.00
C ASN A 297 -22.74 -12.38 -8.73
N PHE A 298 -22.56 -11.55 -7.70
CA PHE A 298 -23.43 -11.59 -6.52
C PHE A 298 -24.53 -10.51 -6.61
N ARG A 299 -25.79 -10.95 -6.62
CA ARG A 299 -26.97 -10.12 -6.29
C ARG A 299 -27.38 -10.44 -4.86
N HIS A 300 -27.11 -9.56 -3.91
CA HIS A 300 -27.70 -9.65 -2.57
C HIS A 300 -28.88 -8.70 -2.44
N ARG A 301 -30.03 -9.24 -1.98
CA ARG A 301 -31.06 -8.48 -1.25
C ARG A 301 -30.87 -8.80 0.22
N PHE A 302 -30.56 -7.81 1.04
CA PHE A 302 -30.54 -7.96 2.48
C PHE A 302 -31.96 -7.87 3.01
N THR A 303 -32.44 -8.94 3.67
CA THR A 303 -33.74 -8.93 4.38
C THR A 303 -33.57 -8.95 5.90
N ARG A 304 -32.38 -9.31 6.42
CA ARG A 304 -32.09 -9.35 7.85
C ARG A 304 -30.57 -9.37 8.10
N LEU A 305 -30.11 -8.56 9.05
CA LEU A 305 -28.76 -8.58 9.62
C LEU A 305 -28.89 -9.15 11.04
N GLU A 306 -28.27 -10.30 11.31
CA GLU A 306 -28.18 -10.86 12.66
C GLU A 306 -26.76 -10.61 13.17
N ILE A 307 -26.63 -9.82 14.23
CA ILE A 307 -25.39 -9.59 14.96
C ILE A 307 -25.38 -10.60 16.10
N ALA A 308 -24.57 -11.65 16.00
CA ALA A 308 -24.36 -12.60 17.08
C ALA A 308 -23.30 -12.06 18.03
N PHE A 309 -23.68 -11.76 19.27
CA PHE A 309 -22.75 -11.53 20.36
C PHE A 309 -22.17 -12.89 20.78
N ALA A 310 -20.88 -13.11 20.58
CA ALA A 310 -20.18 -14.21 21.24
C ALA A 310 -19.84 -13.75 22.66
N ILE A 311 -20.64 -14.20 23.62
CA ILE A 311 -20.30 -14.15 25.04
C ILE A 311 -19.46 -15.41 25.27
N TYR A 312 -18.17 -15.26 25.56
CA TYR A 312 -17.29 -16.36 25.97
C TYR A 312 -17.34 -16.56 27.48
#